data_AF-A0A0M8WU21-F1
#
_entry.id   AF-A0A0M8WU21-F1
#
_cell.length_a   1.000
_cell.length_b   1.000
_cell.length_c   1.000
_cell.angle_alpha   90.00
_cell.angle_beta   90.00
_cell.angle_gamma   90.00
#
_symmetry.space_group_name_H-M   'P 1'
#
loop_
_entity.id
_entity.type
_entity.pdbx_description
1 polymer ?
#
loop_
_entity_poly.entity_id
_entity_poly.type
_entity_poly.pdbx_seq_one_letter_code
_entity_poly.pdbx_strand_id
1 'polypeptide(L)'
;MPSSLHARLRSTLTAAVAGVLLAPTTAAYSRPVTASGQFAQQVLFKASRDPGYACFRIPAMVRTTGGTLLAFAEGRVRTCGDAGDIDIVLKRSTDGGRTWGPLQVVTEGAGDTHGNPAPVVDRRSGRILLAETYNTGRADAGNCTVPCDRTPHLQYSDDDGRTWSKPRDLSDAILPEDWNSWYATGPVHGVQLTRGRHGGRLVFGVNAESWDGKRVLAAHAALVVSDDGGESWRVGATDTWPVAQDGTARQRPSEVTLTERADGVLLVSGREQDGTDLGHRSQTLSADGGDSFATPFRGLPDLYTPQVQGAILRLGERMLLSAPADPDRRRTMMIRSSYDGGRTWESVDRGTVVTTDWSGYSDMAALGGTTVGLLYEGGAADAREEIRFARFTDDWLRPRRGSDPTTRDAAAGGRPAAVLGGAARTDGVRGGALAFDGVDDAVRLPYRSRPAIGEGDFTVSLHFRYTATVGEQPFLWMGGIGGTQPQIWLRGEPASDRVRALITTRSGATTVRSASVWTDGARNDGRWHHLALRRGAGLLTLFLDGTPLTTADVPGSVSRNSPFGVHIGQRMDSRAFLTGAMDDVRVWNRALSDEELAFGASGAASRGTVLWLPMDRVSGSN
;
A
#
# COMPACT_ATOMS: atom_id res chain seq x y z
N MET A 1 -18.07 58.49 -47.91
CA MET A 1 -16.87 59.30 -48.25
C MET A 1 -15.84 59.07 -47.14
N PRO A 2 -14.52 59.12 -47.40
CA PRO A 2 -13.86 58.09 -48.21
C PRO A 2 -12.48 57.60 -47.68
N SER A 3 -11.88 56.61 -48.37
CA SER A 3 -10.43 56.22 -48.42
C SER A 3 -9.78 55.66 -47.13
N SER A 4 -8.81 54.73 -47.17
CA SER A 4 -8.18 53.85 -48.21
C SER A 4 -7.44 52.70 -47.46
N LEU A 5 -6.74 51.67 -48.00
CA LEU A 5 -6.22 51.24 -49.32
C LEU A 5 -6.94 49.93 -49.78
N HIS A 6 -6.74 49.24 -50.92
CA HIS A 6 -5.61 48.82 -51.78
C HIS A 6 -4.65 47.76 -51.16
N ALA A 7 -4.32 46.62 -51.79
CA ALA A 7 -4.69 46.07 -53.12
C ALA A 7 -4.79 44.52 -53.13
N ARG A 8 -5.18 43.92 -54.26
CA ARG A 8 -5.32 42.46 -54.50
C ARG A 8 -5.01 42.08 -55.95
N LEU A 9 -4.81 40.76 -56.17
CA LEU A 9 -5.03 39.94 -57.37
C LEU A 9 -3.85 39.51 -58.27
N ARG A 10 -3.64 38.18 -58.26
CA ARG A 10 -3.46 37.25 -59.40
C ARG A 10 -2.37 37.48 -60.45
N SER A 11 -1.59 36.42 -60.65
CA SER A 11 -1.35 35.84 -61.98
C SER A 11 -1.58 34.32 -61.92
N THR A 12 -1.82 33.70 -63.08
CA THR A 12 -2.05 32.26 -63.25
C THR A 12 -1.07 31.72 -64.27
N LEU A 13 -0.53 30.52 -64.08
CA LEU A 13 0.21 29.81 -65.13
C LEU A 13 0.09 28.29 -64.97
N THR A 14 -0.11 27.62 -66.09
CA THR A 14 -0.26 26.16 -66.24
C THR A 14 1.07 25.50 -66.53
N ALA A 15 1.31 24.32 -65.95
CA ALA A 15 2.31 23.38 -66.42
C ALA A 15 1.83 21.95 -66.12
N ALA A 16 1.92 21.07 -67.12
CA ALA A 16 1.72 19.64 -66.95
C ALA A 16 3.07 18.94 -67.10
N VAL A 17 3.41 18.06 -66.16
CA VAL A 17 4.60 17.19 -66.22
C VAL A 17 4.19 15.79 -65.80
N ALA A 18 4.62 14.78 -66.55
CA ALA A 18 4.22 13.39 -66.34
C ALA A 18 5.29 12.59 -65.56
N GLY A 19 4.81 11.70 -64.70
CA GLY A 19 5.39 10.38 -64.47
C GLY A 19 6.85 10.26 -63.99
N VAL A 20 7.06 10.33 -62.68
CA VAL A 20 8.08 9.50 -62.00
C VAL A 20 7.39 8.79 -60.84
N LEU A 21 7.44 7.46 -60.81
CA LEU A 21 6.92 6.63 -59.72
C LEU A 21 7.92 6.62 -58.56
N LEU A 22 7.65 7.42 -57.52
CA LEU A 22 8.29 7.30 -56.22
C LEU A 22 7.26 6.75 -55.23
N ALA A 23 7.48 5.53 -54.76
CA ALA A 23 6.66 4.94 -53.71
C ALA A 23 6.88 5.70 -52.39
N PRO A 24 5.82 6.07 -51.65
CA PRO A 24 5.97 6.74 -50.36
C PRO A 24 6.55 5.76 -49.35
N THR A 25 7.83 5.93 -49.00
CA THR A 25 8.44 5.20 -47.89
C THR A 25 7.81 5.65 -46.58
N THR A 26 6.84 4.87 -46.09
CA THR A 26 6.23 5.06 -44.78
C THR A 26 7.30 4.86 -43.71
N ALA A 27 7.80 5.96 -43.15
CA ALA A 27 8.71 5.93 -42.02
C ALA A 27 7.98 5.37 -40.78
N ALA A 28 8.04 4.04 -40.63
CA ALA A 28 7.43 3.35 -39.51
C ALA A 28 8.11 3.80 -38.21
N TYR A 29 7.37 4.53 -37.37
CA TYR A 29 7.79 4.85 -36.00
C TYR A 29 7.77 3.57 -35.15
N SER A 30 8.80 2.74 -35.30
CA SER A 30 9.07 1.61 -34.43
C SER A 30 9.40 2.11 -33.02
N ARG A 31 8.38 2.20 -32.16
CA ARG A 31 8.58 2.29 -30.72
C ARG A 31 9.50 1.14 -30.28
N PRO A 32 10.48 1.37 -29.38
CA PRO A 32 11.29 0.28 -28.87
C PRO A 32 10.41 -0.68 -28.08
N VAL A 33 10.19 -1.86 -28.66
CA VAL A 33 9.52 -2.97 -27.99
C VAL A 33 10.54 -3.61 -27.06
N THR A 34 10.61 -3.15 -25.81
CA THR A 34 11.39 -3.77 -24.73
C THR A 34 10.73 -5.07 -24.27
N ALA A 35 10.60 -6.02 -25.19
CA ALA A 35 10.13 -7.37 -24.92
C ALA A 35 11.32 -8.32 -24.73
N SER A 36 11.86 -8.36 -23.51
CA SER A 36 11.98 -9.70 -22.94
C SER A 36 10.54 -10.20 -22.73
N GLY A 37 10.24 -11.46 -23.05
CA GLY A 37 8.86 -12.01 -22.98
C GLY A 37 8.27 -12.11 -21.56
N GLN A 38 8.93 -11.48 -20.59
CA GLN A 38 8.81 -11.63 -19.14
C GLN A 38 7.86 -10.60 -18.51
N PHE A 39 7.53 -9.51 -19.21
CA PHE A 39 6.52 -8.52 -18.78
C PHE A 39 5.76 -7.95 -19.99
N ALA A 40 4.45 -7.77 -19.84
CA ALA A 40 3.60 -7.02 -20.77
C ALA A 40 2.44 -6.37 -20.00
N GLN A 41 1.95 -5.21 -20.45
CA GLN A 41 0.84 -4.49 -19.81
C GLN A 41 -0.09 -3.84 -20.83
N GLN A 42 -1.39 -3.84 -20.53
CA GLN A 42 -2.41 -3.14 -21.29
C GLN A 42 -3.48 -2.52 -20.37
N VAL A 43 -4.13 -1.46 -20.84
CA VAL A 43 -5.32 -0.87 -20.19
C VAL A 43 -6.54 -1.69 -20.60
N LEU A 44 -7.22 -2.30 -19.62
CA LEU A 44 -8.32 -3.25 -19.84
C LEU A 44 -9.71 -2.59 -19.70
N PHE A 45 -9.94 -1.79 -18.67
CA PHE A 45 -11.19 -1.04 -18.49
C PHE A 45 -10.90 0.46 -18.45
N LYS A 46 -11.62 1.26 -19.25
CA LYS A 46 -11.54 2.73 -19.19
C LYS A 46 -12.80 3.38 -19.78
N ALA A 47 -13.37 4.36 -19.08
CA ALA A 47 -14.58 5.09 -19.50
C ALA A 47 -14.53 5.63 -20.95
N SER A 48 -13.37 6.14 -21.38
CA SER A 48 -13.14 6.63 -22.76
C SER A 48 -13.02 5.52 -23.84
N ARG A 49 -13.20 4.25 -23.47
CA ARG A 49 -13.19 3.08 -24.37
C ARG A 49 -14.45 2.22 -24.21
N ASP A 50 -14.98 2.19 -22.98
CA ASP A 50 -16.12 1.41 -22.53
C ASP A 50 -17.23 2.39 -22.11
N PRO A 51 -18.05 2.90 -23.06
CA PRO A 51 -19.04 3.94 -22.79
C PRO A 51 -20.19 3.43 -21.92
N GLY A 52 -20.84 4.35 -21.20
CA GLY A 52 -21.89 4.07 -20.22
C GLY A 52 -21.45 4.29 -18.76
N TYR A 53 -20.13 4.32 -18.51
CA TYR A 53 -19.56 4.42 -17.17
C TYR A 53 -18.66 5.64 -17.01
N ALA A 54 -18.69 6.27 -15.83
CA ALA A 54 -17.80 7.35 -15.45
C ALA A 54 -16.38 6.84 -15.13
N CYS A 55 -16.28 5.65 -14.52
CA CYS A 55 -15.01 4.94 -14.29
C CYS A 55 -15.27 3.47 -13.93
N PHE A 56 -14.18 2.69 -13.86
CA PHE A 56 -14.19 1.30 -13.42
C PHE A 56 -13.30 1.14 -12.19
N ARG A 57 -13.76 0.37 -11.21
CA ARG A 57 -13.09 0.20 -9.90
C ARG A 57 -13.13 -1.24 -9.41
N ILE A 58 -12.45 -1.51 -8.30
CA ILE A 58 -12.51 -2.76 -7.54
C ILE A 58 -12.27 -4.02 -8.43
N PRO A 59 -11.07 -4.13 -9.05
CA PRO A 59 -10.70 -5.28 -9.86
C PRO A 59 -10.65 -6.59 -9.06
N ALA A 60 -11.24 -7.64 -9.62
CA ALA A 60 -11.04 -9.03 -9.18
C ALA A 60 -10.82 -9.95 -10.39
N MET A 61 -10.06 -11.03 -10.25
CA MET A 61 -9.69 -11.88 -11.40
C MET A 61 -9.49 -13.35 -11.04
N VAL A 62 -10.14 -14.24 -11.81
CA VAL A 62 -9.92 -15.69 -11.75
C VAL A 62 -9.54 -16.27 -13.10
N ARG A 63 -8.91 -17.45 -13.06
CA ARG A 63 -8.68 -18.32 -14.21
C ARG A 63 -9.57 -19.56 -14.10
N THR A 64 -10.38 -19.83 -15.13
CA THR A 64 -11.29 -20.98 -15.19
C THR A 64 -10.53 -22.29 -15.40
N THR A 65 -11.22 -23.43 -15.23
CA THR A 65 -10.67 -24.75 -15.59
C THR A 65 -10.38 -24.87 -17.09
N GLY A 66 -11.18 -24.22 -17.94
CA GLY A 66 -10.91 -24.07 -19.39
C GLY A 66 -9.70 -23.18 -19.70
N GLY A 67 -9.15 -22.48 -18.70
CA GLY A 67 -7.96 -21.65 -18.82
C GLY A 67 -8.23 -20.19 -19.21
N THR A 68 -9.49 -19.83 -19.45
CA THR A 68 -9.98 -18.45 -19.67
C THR A 68 -9.70 -17.59 -18.45
N LEU A 69 -9.34 -16.33 -18.65
CA LEU A 69 -9.29 -15.31 -17.60
C LEU A 69 -10.61 -14.54 -17.59
N LEU A 70 -11.19 -14.42 -16.40
CA LEU A 70 -12.36 -13.59 -16.13
C LEU A 70 -11.89 -12.42 -15.26
N ALA A 71 -11.89 -11.22 -15.82
CA ALA A 71 -11.56 -9.98 -15.11
C ALA A 71 -12.85 -9.23 -14.81
N PHE A 72 -13.14 -9.04 -13.53
CA PHE A 72 -14.32 -8.34 -13.03
C PHE A 72 -13.95 -6.94 -12.55
N ALA A 73 -14.91 -6.03 -12.60
CA ALA A 73 -14.81 -4.69 -12.01
C ALA A 73 -16.21 -4.19 -11.62
N GLU A 74 -16.26 -3.20 -10.75
CA GLU A 74 -17.40 -2.29 -10.63
C GLU A 74 -17.42 -1.32 -11.82
N GLY A 75 -18.47 -1.35 -12.62
CA GLY A 75 -18.79 -0.32 -13.61
C GLY A 75 -19.60 0.78 -12.96
N ARG A 76 -18.97 1.91 -12.61
CA ARG A 76 -19.64 3.00 -11.88
C ARG A 76 -20.25 3.98 -12.89
N VAL A 77 -21.58 3.99 -13.01
CA VAL A 77 -22.31 4.61 -14.13
C VAL A 77 -22.12 6.12 -14.16
N ARG A 78 -22.45 6.80 -13.05
CA ARG A 78 -22.60 8.28 -13.03
C ARG A 78 -21.39 9.03 -12.47
N THR A 79 -20.68 8.45 -11.51
CA THR A 79 -19.52 9.06 -10.81
C THR A 79 -18.55 7.99 -10.31
N CYS A 80 -17.40 8.39 -9.77
CA CYS A 80 -16.49 7.50 -9.04
C CYS A 80 -16.75 7.45 -7.52
N GLY A 81 -17.97 7.79 -7.06
CA GLY A 81 -18.41 7.61 -5.67
C GLY A 81 -18.61 6.15 -5.29
N ASP A 82 -18.64 5.83 -4.00
CA ASP A 82 -18.69 4.45 -3.49
C ASP A 82 -20.11 3.89 -3.28
N ALA A 83 -21.13 4.75 -3.24
CA ALA A 83 -22.53 4.39 -3.39
C ALA A 83 -23.21 5.23 -4.50
N GLY A 84 -24.12 4.60 -5.23
CA GLY A 84 -24.67 5.07 -6.49
C GLY A 84 -25.05 3.93 -7.41
N ASP A 85 -25.37 4.30 -8.65
CA ASP A 85 -25.67 3.41 -9.77
C ASP A 85 -24.38 2.70 -10.21
N ILE A 86 -24.19 1.45 -9.77
CA ILE A 86 -22.96 0.66 -9.98
C ILE A 86 -23.32 -0.77 -10.40
N ASP A 87 -22.82 -1.17 -11.57
CA ASP A 87 -22.92 -2.50 -12.14
C ASP A 87 -21.72 -3.37 -11.76
N ILE A 88 -21.88 -4.69 -11.76
CA ILE A 88 -20.74 -5.61 -11.89
C ILE A 88 -20.54 -5.97 -13.36
N VAL A 89 -19.32 -5.72 -13.87
CA VAL A 89 -18.94 -5.92 -15.27
C VAL A 89 -17.77 -6.88 -15.41
N LEU A 90 -17.67 -7.52 -16.58
CA LEU A 90 -16.72 -8.58 -16.91
C LEU A 90 -16.05 -8.30 -18.26
N LYS A 91 -14.77 -8.66 -18.36
CA LYS A 91 -14.08 -8.93 -19.64
C LYS A 91 -13.41 -10.30 -19.58
N ARG A 92 -13.41 -11.00 -20.73
CA ARG A 92 -12.93 -12.39 -20.85
C ARG A 92 -11.72 -12.46 -21.78
N SER A 93 -10.75 -13.32 -21.46
CA SER A 93 -9.60 -13.63 -22.32
C SER A 93 -9.34 -15.14 -22.40
N THR A 94 -9.36 -15.69 -23.62
CA THR A 94 -9.10 -17.12 -23.88
C THR A 94 -7.65 -17.41 -24.27
N ASP A 95 -6.79 -16.40 -24.39
CA ASP A 95 -5.39 -16.53 -24.84
C ASP A 95 -4.36 -16.22 -23.75
N GLY A 96 -4.78 -16.21 -22.48
CA GLY A 96 -3.92 -15.92 -21.32
C GLY A 96 -3.65 -14.43 -21.11
N GLY A 97 -4.62 -13.58 -21.44
CA GLY A 97 -4.61 -12.13 -21.16
C GLY A 97 -3.88 -11.29 -22.22
N ARG A 98 -3.64 -11.82 -23.41
CA ARG A 98 -3.02 -11.08 -24.53
C ARG A 98 -4.07 -10.25 -25.26
N THR A 99 -5.21 -10.86 -25.60
CA THR A 99 -6.40 -10.18 -26.11
C THR A 99 -7.58 -10.40 -25.18
N TRP A 100 -8.54 -9.48 -25.22
CA TRP A 100 -9.72 -9.47 -24.37
C TRP A 100 -10.97 -9.20 -25.19
N GLY A 101 -12.07 -9.85 -24.84
CA GLY A 101 -13.39 -9.63 -25.44
C GLY A 101 -14.00 -8.27 -25.09
N PRO A 102 -15.19 -7.97 -25.64
CA PRO A 102 -15.95 -6.78 -25.28
C PRO A 102 -16.33 -6.78 -23.78
N LEU A 103 -16.72 -5.61 -23.28
CA LEU A 103 -17.36 -5.50 -21.97
C LEU A 103 -18.66 -6.31 -21.96
N GLN A 104 -18.90 -7.01 -20.85
CA GLN A 104 -20.16 -7.68 -20.55
C GLN A 104 -20.65 -7.16 -19.20
N VAL A 105 -21.95 -6.86 -19.07
CA VAL A 105 -22.57 -6.66 -17.75
C VAL A 105 -22.90 -8.03 -17.18
N VAL A 106 -22.54 -8.26 -15.92
CA VAL A 106 -22.94 -9.45 -15.15
C VAL A 106 -24.24 -9.15 -14.40
N THR A 107 -24.29 -8.01 -13.71
CA THR A 107 -25.51 -7.49 -13.07
C THR A 107 -25.57 -5.97 -13.20
N GLU A 108 -26.70 -5.46 -13.65
CA GLU A 108 -27.03 -4.03 -13.62
C GLU A 108 -27.38 -3.60 -12.19
N GLY A 109 -26.83 -2.49 -11.71
CA GLY A 109 -27.21 -1.85 -10.44
C GLY A 109 -28.58 -1.15 -10.51
N ALA A 110 -28.98 -0.72 -11.71
CA ALA A 110 -30.28 -0.12 -12.02
C ALA A 110 -30.66 1.10 -11.14
N GLY A 111 -29.66 1.83 -10.64
CA GLY A 111 -29.80 2.92 -9.66
C GLY A 111 -29.16 2.62 -8.30
N ASP A 112 -29.09 1.34 -7.92
CA ASP A 112 -28.50 0.84 -6.68
C ASP A 112 -27.05 0.36 -6.89
N THR A 113 -26.39 0.02 -5.77
CA THR A 113 -24.95 -0.28 -5.71
C THR A 113 -24.70 -1.77 -5.64
N HIS A 114 -24.29 -2.38 -6.76
CA HIS A 114 -23.74 -3.73 -6.77
C HIS A 114 -22.21 -3.64 -6.79
N GLY A 115 -21.53 -4.24 -5.80
CA GLY A 115 -20.11 -3.97 -5.56
C GLY A 115 -19.34 -5.06 -4.82
N ASN A 116 -18.03 -4.84 -4.72
CA ASN A 116 -17.05 -5.76 -4.12
C ASN A 116 -17.10 -7.21 -4.68
N PRO A 117 -16.81 -7.43 -5.98
CA PRO A 117 -16.80 -8.78 -6.56
C PRO A 117 -15.72 -9.68 -5.93
N ALA A 118 -16.14 -10.88 -5.52
CA ALA A 118 -15.31 -11.92 -4.93
C ALA A 118 -15.49 -13.28 -5.66
N PRO A 119 -14.87 -13.46 -6.84
CA PRO A 119 -15.02 -14.66 -7.65
C PRO A 119 -14.24 -15.87 -7.11
N VAL A 120 -14.81 -17.07 -7.23
CA VAL A 120 -14.20 -18.36 -6.88
C VAL A 120 -14.45 -19.37 -8.00
N VAL A 121 -13.53 -20.31 -8.25
CA VAL A 121 -13.72 -21.37 -9.24
C VAL A 121 -13.69 -22.74 -8.55
N ASP A 122 -14.78 -23.49 -8.63
CA ASP A 122 -14.75 -24.93 -8.31
C ASP A 122 -14.06 -25.67 -9.46
N ARG A 123 -12.88 -26.23 -9.20
CA ARG A 123 -12.10 -26.96 -10.19
C ARG A 123 -12.62 -28.38 -10.45
N ARG A 124 -13.56 -28.88 -9.64
CA ARG A 124 -14.21 -30.18 -9.81
C ARG A 124 -15.32 -30.13 -10.86
N SER A 125 -16.22 -29.15 -10.78
CA SER A 125 -17.28 -28.92 -11.77
C SER A 125 -16.85 -28.03 -12.95
N GLY A 126 -15.93 -27.09 -12.71
CA GLY A 126 -15.63 -25.99 -13.63
C GLY A 126 -16.49 -24.74 -13.40
N ARG A 127 -17.48 -24.80 -12.49
CA ARG A 127 -18.35 -23.67 -12.13
C ARG A 127 -17.52 -22.50 -11.62
N ILE A 128 -17.82 -21.31 -12.14
CA ILE A 128 -17.38 -20.05 -11.55
C ILE A 128 -18.51 -19.54 -10.67
N LEU A 129 -18.18 -19.18 -9.44
CA LEU A 129 -19.05 -18.51 -8.48
C LEU A 129 -18.59 -17.07 -8.33
N LEU A 130 -19.52 -16.14 -8.19
CA LEU A 130 -19.27 -14.73 -7.95
C LEU A 130 -20.07 -14.32 -6.72
N ALA A 131 -19.39 -14.13 -5.60
CA ALA A 131 -19.97 -13.48 -4.43
C ALA A 131 -19.81 -11.96 -4.57
N GLU A 132 -20.80 -11.21 -4.13
CA GLU A 132 -20.88 -9.75 -4.29
C GLU A 132 -21.76 -9.13 -3.18
N THR A 133 -21.90 -7.81 -3.16
CA THR A 133 -22.71 -7.09 -2.16
C THR A 133 -23.58 -6.01 -2.78
N TYR A 134 -24.84 -5.94 -2.36
CA TYR A 134 -25.83 -4.96 -2.82
C TYR A 134 -26.19 -3.99 -1.70
N ASN A 135 -26.38 -2.70 -1.99
CA ASN A 135 -26.97 -1.70 -1.07
C ASN A 135 -27.70 -0.58 -1.84
N THR A 136 -28.59 0.17 -1.17
CA THR A 136 -29.29 1.32 -1.75
C THR A 136 -28.30 2.35 -2.31
N GLY A 137 -28.54 2.79 -3.55
CA GLY A 137 -27.70 3.75 -4.26
C GLY A 137 -27.87 5.20 -3.80
N ARG A 138 -26.92 6.06 -4.18
CA ARG A 138 -26.92 7.51 -3.88
C ARG A 138 -26.69 8.37 -5.12
N ALA A 139 -27.28 9.56 -5.12
CA ALA A 139 -27.10 10.56 -6.18
C ALA A 139 -25.89 11.50 -5.97
N ASP A 140 -25.31 11.54 -4.77
CA ASP A 140 -24.32 12.53 -4.34
C ASP A 140 -22.87 12.02 -4.31
N ALA A 141 -22.61 10.84 -4.87
CA ALA A 141 -21.30 10.18 -4.90
C ALA A 141 -20.67 9.88 -3.51
N GLY A 142 -21.46 9.93 -2.43
CA GLY A 142 -21.03 9.55 -1.09
C GLY A 142 -20.77 8.05 -0.94
N ASN A 143 -20.44 7.64 0.29
CA ASN A 143 -20.62 6.24 0.71
C ASN A 143 -22.08 6.02 1.14
N CYS A 144 -22.54 4.77 1.33
CA CYS A 144 -23.88 4.50 1.84
C CYS A 144 -24.14 5.19 3.20
N THR A 145 -25.41 5.40 3.53
CA THR A 145 -25.81 5.87 4.87
C THR A 145 -25.40 4.84 5.92
N VAL A 146 -25.14 5.27 7.15
CA VAL A 146 -24.80 4.37 8.28
C VAL A 146 -25.99 4.34 9.25
N PRO A 147 -26.49 3.15 9.68
CA PRO A 147 -26.06 1.82 9.24
C PRO A 147 -26.40 1.59 7.76
N CYS A 148 -25.53 0.82 7.09
CA CYS A 148 -25.67 0.50 5.67
C CYS A 148 -26.61 -0.71 5.51
N ASP A 149 -27.31 -0.78 4.39
CA ASP A 149 -28.26 -1.85 4.05
C ASP A 149 -27.59 -2.94 3.19
N ARG A 150 -26.34 -3.27 3.50
CA ARG A 150 -25.45 -3.99 2.57
C ARG A 150 -25.55 -5.51 2.73
N THR A 151 -26.11 -6.18 1.72
CA THR A 151 -26.48 -7.61 1.76
C THR A 151 -25.64 -8.47 0.80
N PRO A 152 -25.19 -9.67 1.22
CA PRO A 152 -24.37 -10.55 0.39
C PRO A 152 -25.19 -11.33 -0.64
N HIS A 153 -24.72 -11.32 -1.88
CA HIS A 153 -25.36 -11.98 -3.02
C HIS A 153 -24.39 -12.93 -3.73
N LEU A 154 -24.93 -13.88 -4.50
CA LEU A 154 -24.17 -14.88 -5.24
C LEU A 154 -24.78 -15.16 -6.62
N GLN A 155 -23.93 -15.20 -7.64
CA GLN A 155 -24.23 -15.76 -8.96
C GLN A 155 -23.25 -16.88 -9.30
N TYR A 156 -23.59 -17.68 -10.32
CA TYR A 156 -22.67 -18.64 -10.91
C TYR A 156 -22.73 -18.67 -12.44
N SER A 157 -21.68 -19.21 -13.04
CA SER A 157 -21.57 -19.51 -14.46
C SER A 157 -21.02 -20.91 -14.67
N ASP A 158 -21.77 -21.74 -15.39
CA ASP A 158 -21.40 -23.12 -15.76
C ASP A 158 -20.87 -23.21 -17.22
N ASP A 159 -20.80 -22.09 -17.93
CA ASP A 159 -20.41 -22.00 -19.35
C ASP A 159 -19.09 -21.25 -19.59
N ASP A 160 -18.17 -21.30 -18.60
CA ASP A 160 -16.87 -20.63 -18.63
C ASP A 160 -16.99 -19.09 -18.69
N GLY A 161 -18.01 -18.54 -18.00
CA GLY A 161 -18.22 -17.12 -17.77
C GLY A 161 -18.93 -16.38 -18.90
N ARG A 162 -19.63 -17.07 -19.81
CA ARG A 162 -20.33 -16.44 -20.95
C ARG A 162 -21.70 -15.92 -20.54
N THR A 163 -22.43 -16.69 -19.72
CA THR A 163 -23.71 -16.34 -19.10
C THR A 163 -23.66 -16.59 -17.59
N TRP A 164 -24.59 -15.98 -16.87
CA TRP A 164 -24.66 -15.99 -15.40
C TRP A 164 -26.07 -16.36 -14.93
N SER A 165 -26.15 -17.01 -13.77
CA SER A 165 -27.40 -17.30 -13.09
C SER A 165 -28.10 -15.99 -12.68
N LYS A 166 -29.39 -16.07 -12.30
CA LYS A 166 -29.96 -15.00 -11.49
C LYS A 166 -29.20 -14.90 -10.15
N PRO A 167 -29.08 -13.71 -9.54
CA PRO A 167 -28.57 -13.56 -8.19
C PRO A 167 -29.39 -14.35 -7.17
N ARG A 168 -28.69 -14.95 -6.21
CA ARG A 168 -29.24 -15.56 -4.99
C ARG A 168 -28.74 -14.76 -3.79
N ASP A 169 -29.66 -14.23 -3.00
CA ASP A 169 -29.38 -13.65 -1.68
C ASP A 169 -28.77 -14.73 -0.77
N LEU A 170 -27.71 -14.39 -0.03
CA LEU A 170 -27.06 -15.27 0.95
C LEU A 170 -27.24 -14.80 2.40
N SER A 171 -28.06 -13.78 2.66
CA SER A 171 -28.20 -13.14 3.98
C SER A 171 -28.51 -14.17 5.08
N ASP A 172 -29.52 -15.03 4.88
CA ASP A 172 -29.90 -16.11 5.80
C ASP A 172 -28.76 -17.10 6.15
N ALA A 173 -27.70 -17.16 5.34
CA ALA A 173 -26.58 -18.09 5.49
C ALA A 173 -25.28 -17.44 5.99
N ILE A 174 -25.02 -16.18 5.63
CA ILE A 174 -23.72 -15.50 5.88
C ILE A 174 -23.80 -14.04 6.34
N LEU A 175 -25.00 -13.53 6.69
CA LEU A 175 -25.20 -12.23 7.35
C LEU A 175 -25.81 -12.42 8.75
N PRO A 176 -24.98 -12.58 9.81
CA PRO A 176 -25.45 -12.61 11.20
C PRO A 176 -26.26 -11.35 11.58
N GLU A 177 -27.26 -11.50 12.44
CA GLU A 177 -28.16 -10.40 12.87
C GLU A 177 -27.41 -9.23 13.53
N ASP A 178 -26.26 -9.49 14.17
CA ASP A 178 -25.41 -8.47 14.78
C ASP A 178 -24.48 -7.75 13.80
N TRP A 179 -24.40 -8.18 12.53
CA TRP A 179 -23.59 -7.52 11.47
C TRP A 179 -24.43 -6.48 10.70
N ASN A 180 -25.22 -5.72 11.44
CA ASN A 180 -26.30 -4.84 10.99
C ASN A 180 -25.87 -3.43 10.53
N SER A 181 -24.69 -3.30 9.91
CA SER A 181 -24.23 -2.05 9.30
C SER A 181 -23.43 -2.28 8.03
N TRP A 182 -22.09 -2.33 8.09
CA TRP A 182 -21.29 -2.55 6.89
C TRP A 182 -21.18 -4.05 6.59
N TYR A 183 -21.12 -4.43 5.32
CA TYR A 183 -20.74 -5.76 4.86
C TYR A 183 -19.96 -5.68 3.53
N ALA A 184 -18.91 -6.48 3.37
CA ALA A 184 -18.13 -6.56 2.14
C ALA A 184 -17.61 -7.98 1.88
N THR A 185 -17.73 -8.42 0.63
CA THR A 185 -17.16 -9.65 0.06
C THR A 185 -15.79 -9.39 -0.57
N GLY A 186 -14.74 -10.08 -0.15
CA GLY A 186 -13.36 -9.80 -0.59
C GLY A 186 -13.01 -8.32 -0.32
N PRO A 187 -12.77 -7.47 -1.34
CA PRO A 187 -12.82 -7.78 -2.77
C PRO A 187 -11.46 -8.30 -3.28
N VAL A 188 -11.48 -9.52 -3.82
CA VAL A 188 -10.42 -10.29 -4.49
C VAL A 188 -11.03 -11.62 -4.94
N HIS A 189 -10.34 -12.41 -5.76
CA HIS A 189 -10.62 -13.84 -5.83
C HIS A 189 -10.60 -14.53 -4.46
N GLY A 190 -11.52 -15.48 -4.27
CA GLY A 190 -11.41 -16.53 -3.25
C GLY A 190 -10.70 -17.77 -3.81
N VAL A 191 -10.50 -18.78 -2.96
CA VAL A 191 -9.73 -19.99 -3.29
C VAL A 191 -10.53 -21.27 -3.12
N GLN A 192 -10.19 -22.28 -3.92
CA GLN A 192 -10.49 -23.67 -3.59
C GLN A 192 -9.25 -24.31 -2.96
N LEU A 193 -9.43 -24.96 -1.80
CA LEU A 193 -8.37 -25.69 -1.11
C LEU A 193 -7.95 -26.92 -1.92
N THR A 194 -6.66 -27.25 -1.90
CA THR A 194 -6.09 -28.39 -2.62
C THR A 194 -5.38 -29.40 -1.71
N ARG A 195 -5.36 -29.16 -0.39
CA ARG A 195 -4.61 -29.96 0.59
C ARG A 195 -5.46 -30.38 1.79
N GLY A 196 -5.02 -31.46 2.45
CA GLY A 196 -5.57 -31.94 3.71
C GLY A 196 -7.02 -32.42 3.62
N ARG A 197 -7.67 -32.53 4.79
CA ARG A 197 -9.05 -33.04 4.94
C ARG A 197 -10.15 -32.17 4.30
N HIS A 198 -9.80 -30.95 3.89
CA HIS A 198 -10.72 -29.96 3.31
C HIS A 198 -10.43 -29.68 1.82
N GLY A 199 -9.62 -30.51 1.15
CA GLY A 199 -9.38 -30.38 -0.29
C GLY A 199 -10.69 -30.43 -1.08
N GLY A 200 -10.94 -29.40 -1.91
CA GLY A 200 -12.21 -29.19 -2.61
C GLY A 200 -13.11 -28.10 -1.99
N ARG A 201 -12.94 -27.76 -0.71
CA ARG A 201 -13.66 -26.64 -0.07
C ARG A 201 -13.37 -25.32 -0.75
N LEU A 202 -14.41 -24.52 -0.95
CA LEU A 202 -14.35 -23.14 -1.44
C LEU A 202 -14.29 -22.18 -0.24
N VAL A 203 -13.47 -21.13 -0.33
CA VAL A 203 -13.28 -20.13 0.73
C VAL A 203 -13.12 -18.73 0.12
N PHE A 204 -13.88 -17.75 0.61
CA PHE A 204 -13.63 -16.32 0.37
C PHE A 204 -13.62 -15.53 1.69
N GLY A 205 -13.02 -14.34 1.67
CA GLY A 205 -12.98 -13.44 2.82
C GLY A 205 -14.17 -12.48 2.85
N VAL A 206 -14.61 -12.07 4.04
CA VAL A 206 -15.59 -10.99 4.23
C VAL A 206 -15.16 -10.06 5.37
N ASN A 207 -15.72 -8.84 5.40
CA ASN A 207 -15.65 -7.98 6.57
C ASN A 207 -16.98 -7.24 6.82
N ALA A 208 -17.30 -6.97 8.09
CA ALA A 208 -18.59 -6.38 8.49
C ALA A 208 -18.46 -5.45 9.72
N GLU A 209 -19.55 -4.79 10.11
CA GLU A 209 -19.63 -3.95 11.33
C GLU A 209 -20.98 -4.09 12.07
N SER A 210 -20.96 -4.15 13.41
CA SER A 210 -22.14 -4.04 14.29
C SER A 210 -22.49 -2.61 14.65
N TRP A 211 -23.78 -2.31 14.84
CA TRP A 211 -24.33 -0.97 15.16
C TRP A 211 -25.38 -1.01 16.28
N ASP A 212 -25.28 -0.08 17.26
CA ASP A 212 -26.16 -0.01 18.45
C ASP A 212 -27.38 0.94 18.31
N GLY A 213 -27.66 1.42 17.10
CA GLY A 213 -28.62 2.48 16.84
C GLY A 213 -28.03 3.90 16.88
N LYS A 214 -26.77 4.07 17.30
CA LYS A 214 -26.10 5.39 17.44
C LYS A 214 -24.65 5.40 16.94
N ARG A 215 -23.93 4.28 17.02
CA ARG A 215 -22.53 4.14 16.62
C ARG A 215 -22.20 2.70 16.22
N VAL A 216 -21.07 2.54 15.53
CA VAL A 216 -20.44 1.22 15.35
C VAL A 216 -19.93 0.70 16.71
N LEU A 217 -20.25 -0.55 17.02
CA LEU A 217 -19.78 -1.28 18.21
C LEU A 217 -18.56 -2.14 17.96
N ALA A 218 -18.45 -2.75 16.78
CA ALA A 218 -17.40 -3.69 16.43
C ALA A 218 -17.13 -3.69 14.92
N ALA A 219 -15.91 -4.06 14.54
CA ALA A 219 -15.56 -4.44 13.17
C ALA A 219 -15.18 -5.93 13.14
N HIS A 220 -15.62 -6.64 12.11
CA HIS A 220 -15.43 -8.07 11.95
C HIS A 220 -14.67 -8.36 10.67
N ALA A 221 -13.72 -9.29 10.73
CA ALA A 221 -13.14 -9.93 9.55
C ALA A 221 -13.38 -11.42 9.64
N ALA A 222 -13.83 -12.05 8.57
CA ALA A 222 -14.19 -13.46 8.58
C ALA A 222 -13.86 -14.17 7.25
N LEU A 223 -13.96 -15.50 7.29
CA LEU A 223 -13.96 -16.36 6.13
C LEU A 223 -15.36 -16.97 5.96
N VAL A 224 -15.80 -17.10 4.71
CA VAL A 224 -17.03 -17.78 4.32
C VAL A 224 -16.65 -19.01 3.51
N VAL A 225 -17.27 -20.16 3.83
CA VAL A 225 -16.85 -21.48 3.32
C VAL A 225 -18.01 -22.28 2.74
N SER A 226 -17.72 -23.10 1.72
CA SER A 226 -18.63 -24.09 1.14
C SER A 226 -17.90 -25.41 0.88
N ASP A 227 -18.49 -26.51 1.33
CA ASP A 227 -17.97 -27.88 1.18
C ASP A 227 -18.64 -28.66 0.02
N ASP A 228 -19.71 -28.13 -0.58
CA ASP A 228 -20.53 -28.83 -1.59
C ASP A 228 -20.31 -28.37 -3.04
N GLY A 229 -19.65 -27.23 -3.26
CA GLY A 229 -19.46 -26.62 -4.58
C GLY A 229 -20.17 -25.28 -4.78
N GLY A 230 -20.57 -24.63 -3.68
CA GLY A 230 -21.23 -23.33 -3.67
C GLY A 230 -22.76 -23.41 -3.58
N GLU A 231 -23.33 -24.60 -3.42
CA GLU A 231 -24.76 -24.80 -3.24
C GLU A 231 -25.21 -24.29 -1.85
N SER A 232 -24.45 -24.61 -0.79
CA SER A 232 -24.60 -23.99 0.53
C SER A 232 -23.31 -23.32 1.01
N TRP A 233 -23.47 -22.32 1.89
CA TRP A 233 -22.39 -21.51 2.46
C TRP A 233 -22.63 -21.29 3.95
N ARG A 234 -21.57 -20.98 4.69
CA ARG A 234 -21.64 -20.53 6.10
C ARG A 234 -20.48 -19.61 6.43
N VAL A 235 -20.65 -18.79 7.47
CA VAL A 235 -19.52 -18.15 8.15
C VAL A 235 -18.66 -19.24 8.82
N GLY A 236 -17.34 -19.08 8.73
CA GLY A 236 -16.35 -19.90 9.42
C GLY A 236 -15.52 -19.05 10.38
N ALA A 237 -14.20 -19.04 10.19
CA ALA A 237 -13.27 -18.26 10.99
C ALA A 237 -13.69 -16.79 11.06
N THR A 238 -13.80 -16.23 12.27
CA THR A 238 -14.20 -14.84 12.53
C THR A 238 -13.26 -14.22 13.57
N ASP A 239 -12.87 -12.98 13.35
CA ASP A 239 -12.13 -12.13 14.30
C ASP A 239 -12.88 -10.80 14.48
N THR A 240 -13.16 -10.44 15.73
CA THR A 240 -14.07 -9.35 16.11
C THR A 240 -13.35 -8.34 17.00
N TRP A 241 -13.30 -7.09 16.54
CA TRP A 241 -12.58 -5.99 17.19
C TRP A 241 -13.55 -4.91 17.70
N PRO A 242 -13.71 -4.76 19.02
CA PRO A 242 -14.57 -3.72 19.60
C PRO A 242 -14.11 -2.30 19.28
N VAL A 243 -15.09 -1.44 19.01
CA VAL A 243 -14.95 0.01 18.87
C VAL A 243 -15.23 0.67 20.21
N ALA A 244 -14.25 1.39 20.73
CA ALA A 244 -14.32 2.18 21.95
C ALA A 244 -15.22 3.43 21.77
N GLN A 245 -15.58 4.05 22.89
CA GLN A 245 -16.49 5.22 22.92
C GLN A 245 -15.92 6.46 22.20
N ASP A 246 -14.60 6.57 22.03
CA ASP A 246 -13.93 7.63 21.27
C ASP A 246 -13.80 7.33 19.76
N GLY A 247 -14.43 6.25 19.30
CA GLY A 247 -14.40 5.75 17.93
C GLY A 247 -13.19 4.90 17.57
N THR A 248 -12.19 4.76 18.46
CA THR A 248 -11.01 3.94 18.19
C THR A 248 -11.31 2.45 18.25
N ALA A 249 -10.59 1.66 17.47
CA ALA A 249 -10.56 0.19 17.57
C ALA A 249 -9.09 -0.24 17.48
N ARG A 250 -8.71 -1.33 18.15
CA ARG A 250 -7.29 -1.73 18.15
C ARG A 250 -6.82 -2.17 16.76
N GLN A 251 -7.64 -2.94 16.05
CA GLN A 251 -7.54 -3.21 14.62
C GLN A 251 -8.95 -3.13 14.02
N ARG A 252 -9.05 -2.94 12.70
CA ARG A 252 -10.23 -3.20 11.86
C ARG A 252 -9.73 -3.85 10.55
N PRO A 253 -9.47 -5.17 10.56
CA PRO A 253 -9.10 -5.87 9.33
C PRO A 253 -10.29 -5.84 8.37
N SER A 254 -10.03 -5.49 7.11
CA SER A 254 -11.04 -5.29 6.06
C SER A 254 -10.46 -5.65 4.70
N GLU A 255 -11.30 -5.73 3.66
CA GLU A 255 -10.87 -5.98 2.27
C GLU A 255 -9.96 -7.23 2.17
N VAL A 256 -10.52 -8.36 2.62
CA VAL A 256 -9.78 -9.56 3.04
C VAL A 256 -9.39 -10.43 1.85
N THR A 257 -8.09 -10.72 1.74
CA THR A 257 -7.51 -11.66 0.78
C THR A 257 -6.92 -12.89 1.47
N LEU A 258 -6.88 -14.02 0.77
CA LEU A 258 -6.41 -15.30 1.29
C LEU A 258 -5.72 -16.14 0.22
N THR A 259 -4.79 -17.01 0.61
CA THR A 259 -4.25 -18.03 -0.30
C THR A 259 -3.72 -19.26 0.44
N GLU A 260 -3.79 -20.44 -0.19
CA GLU A 260 -3.35 -21.71 0.39
C GLU A 260 -1.82 -21.87 0.25
N ARG A 261 -1.14 -21.96 1.39
CA ARG A 261 0.31 -22.22 1.48
C ARG A 261 0.66 -23.65 1.02
N ALA A 262 1.95 -23.90 0.79
CA ALA A 262 2.45 -25.22 0.40
C ALA A 262 2.17 -26.34 1.43
N ASP A 263 1.96 -25.97 2.71
CA ASP A 263 1.60 -26.86 3.82
C ASP A 263 0.07 -27.00 4.04
N GLY A 264 -0.76 -26.33 3.25
CA GLY A 264 -2.23 -26.40 3.36
C GLY A 264 -2.84 -25.44 4.38
N VAL A 265 -2.02 -24.64 5.07
CA VAL A 265 -2.51 -23.55 5.92
C VAL A 265 -2.97 -22.39 5.03
N LEU A 266 -4.13 -21.81 5.32
CA LEU A 266 -4.55 -20.55 4.72
C LEU A 266 -3.76 -19.41 5.35
N LEU A 267 -3.06 -18.63 4.52
CA LEU A 267 -2.63 -17.29 4.88
C LEU A 267 -3.79 -16.33 4.58
N VAL A 268 -4.08 -15.42 5.51
CA VAL A 268 -5.17 -14.44 5.40
C VAL A 268 -4.63 -13.04 5.71
N SER A 269 -4.99 -12.04 4.89
CA SER A 269 -4.53 -10.65 5.04
C SER A 269 -5.64 -9.65 4.75
N GLY A 270 -5.81 -8.67 5.63
CA GLY A 270 -6.68 -7.51 5.40
C GLY A 270 -5.89 -6.22 5.18
N ARG A 271 -6.56 -5.23 4.59
CA ARG A 271 -6.33 -3.81 4.84
C ARG A 271 -6.63 -3.53 6.31
N GLU A 272 -5.74 -2.80 6.98
CA GLU A 272 -5.95 -2.34 8.35
C GLU A 272 -6.58 -0.94 8.30
N GLN A 273 -7.86 -0.81 8.69
CA GLN A 273 -8.62 0.43 8.54
C GLN A 273 -8.68 1.24 9.84
N ASP A 274 -7.78 2.22 9.95
CA ASP A 274 -7.69 3.14 11.10
C ASP A 274 -7.61 2.47 12.49
N GLY A 275 -7.14 1.22 12.57
CA GLY A 275 -6.76 0.57 13.82
C GLY A 275 -5.66 1.32 14.58
N THR A 276 -5.64 1.21 15.92
CA THR A 276 -4.63 1.87 16.75
C THR A 276 -3.30 1.12 16.87
N ASP A 277 -3.28 -0.18 16.56
CA ASP A 277 -2.05 -0.92 16.27
C ASP A 277 -1.30 -0.30 15.07
N LEU A 278 -0.07 -0.76 14.82
CA LEU A 278 0.79 -0.24 13.75
C LEU A 278 0.70 -1.12 12.48
N GLY A 279 0.82 -0.48 11.31
CA GLY A 279 0.66 -1.08 9.98
C GLY A 279 -0.63 -0.62 9.27
N HIS A 280 -0.61 -0.64 7.94
CA HIS A 280 -1.81 -0.47 7.09
C HIS A 280 -2.34 -1.79 6.51
N ARG A 281 -1.73 -2.91 6.92
CA ARG A 281 -2.23 -4.28 6.68
C ARG A 281 -2.05 -5.12 7.93
N SER A 282 -2.96 -6.07 8.11
CA SER A 282 -2.91 -7.06 9.18
C SER A 282 -3.06 -8.48 8.62
N GLN A 283 -2.53 -9.49 9.32
CA GLN A 283 -2.51 -10.89 8.88
C GLN A 283 -2.82 -11.89 10.00
N THR A 284 -3.35 -13.05 9.61
CA THR A 284 -3.52 -14.24 10.45
C THR A 284 -3.44 -15.53 9.59
N LEU A 285 -3.57 -16.68 10.23
CA LEU A 285 -3.56 -18.02 9.61
C LEU A 285 -4.82 -18.80 9.99
N SER A 286 -5.30 -19.66 9.10
CA SER A 286 -6.26 -20.74 9.43
C SER A 286 -5.66 -22.09 9.03
N ALA A 287 -5.57 -23.00 10.00
CA ALA A 287 -4.97 -24.33 9.82
C ALA A 287 -6.03 -25.45 9.65
N ASP A 288 -7.32 -25.08 9.69
CA ASP A 288 -8.48 -25.97 9.64
C ASP A 288 -9.39 -25.66 8.45
N GLY A 289 -8.80 -25.17 7.34
CA GLY A 289 -9.53 -24.94 6.09
C GLY A 289 -10.57 -23.82 6.18
N GLY A 290 -10.36 -22.82 7.03
CA GLY A 290 -11.24 -21.65 7.16
C GLY A 290 -12.30 -21.76 8.25
N ASP A 291 -12.24 -22.76 9.13
CA ASP A 291 -13.20 -22.93 10.22
C ASP A 291 -12.85 -22.07 11.46
N SER A 292 -11.56 -21.82 11.72
CA SER A 292 -11.09 -20.87 12.76
C SER A 292 -9.79 -20.14 12.37
N PHE A 293 -9.53 -19.00 13.01
CA PHE A 293 -8.23 -18.33 12.93
C PHE A 293 -7.34 -18.78 14.09
N ALA A 294 -6.09 -19.13 13.79
CA ALA A 294 -5.12 -19.61 14.78
C ALA A 294 -4.71 -18.53 15.80
N THR A 295 -4.80 -17.25 15.43
CA THR A 295 -4.80 -16.10 16.35
C THR A 295 -5.72 -14.99 15.80
N PRO A 296 -6.10 -13.98 16.59
CA PRO A 296 -6.57 -12.71 16.05
C PRO A 296 -5.57 -12.12 15.03
N PHE A 297 -6.06 -11.23 14.18
CA PHE A 297 -5.23 -10.49 13.23
C PHE A 297 -4.12 -9.70 13.92
N ARG A 298 -3.01 -9.53 13.21
CA ARG A 298 -1.82 -8.80 13.67
C ARG A 298 -1.37 -7.82 12.60
N GLY A 299 -1.29 -6.54 12.93
CA GLY A 299 -0.71 -5.51 12.08
C GLY A 299 0.74 -5.83 11.66
N LEU A 300 1.13 -5.36 10.46
CA LEU A 300 2.46 -5.50 9.88
C LEU A 300 3.12 -4.10 9.74
N PRO A 301 3.86 -3.61 10.74
CA PRO A 301 4.32 -2.21 10.77
C PRO A 301 5.40 -1.89 9.75
N ASP A 302 6.27 -2.84 9.41
CA ASP A 302 7.33 -2.70 8.40
C ASP A 302 6.88 -3.02 6.96
N LEU A 303 5.63 -3.45 6.77
CA LEU A 303 5.03 -3.58 5.44
C LEU A 303 4.42 -2.25 5.00
N TYR A 304 5.19 -1.45 4.27
CA TYR A 304 4.74 -0.15 3.79
C TYR A 304 3.77 -0.30 2.60
N THR A 305 2.52 0.04 2.87
CA THR A 305 1.42 0.28 1.92
C THR A 305 0.58 1.44 2.46
N PRO A 306 -0.28 2.10 1.65
CA PRO A 306 -1.33 2.95 2.17
C PRO A 306 -2.49 2.07 2.71
N GLN A 307 -3.52 2.68 3.30
CA GLN A 307 -4.77 1.97 3.63
C GLN A 307 -5.53 1.64 2.33
N VAL A 308 -5.35 0.41 1.84
CA VAL A 308 -5.95 -0.09 0.59
C VAL A 308 -5.97 -1.61 0.57
N GLN A 309 -6.97 -2.17 -0.11
CA GLN A 309 -6.98 -3.56 -0.58
C GLN A 309 -5.68 -3.93 -1.32
N GLY A 310 -5.34 -5.20 -1.28
CA GLY A 310 -4.26 -5.79 -2.05
C GLY A 310 -4.35 -7.31 -1.96
N ALA A 311 -3.90 -8.02 -2.99
CA ALA A 311 -4.09 -9.47 -3.12
C ALA A 311 -2.83 -10.26 -2.81
N ILE A 312 -3.00 -11.50 -2.33
CA ILE A 312 -1.92 -12.46 -2.15
C ILE A 312 -2.09 -13.69 -3.05
N LEU A 313 -0.98 -14.18 -3.62
CA LEU A 313 -0.96 -15.34 -4.52
C LEU A 313 0.26 -16.21 -4.23
N ARG A 314 0.08 -17.53 -4.17
CA ARG A 314 1.21 -18.48 -4.13
C ARG A 314 1.70 -18.83 -5.53
N LEU A 315 2.99 -18.62 -5.79
CA LEU A 315 3.70 -18.99 -7.02
C LEU A 315 4.80 -20.02 -6.68
N GLY A 316 4.44 -21.31 -6.71
CA GLY A 316 5.32 -22.37 -6.24
C GLY A 316 5.56 -22.27 -4.72
N GLU A 317 6.82 -22.11 -4.31
CA GLU A 317 7.22 -21.85 -2.93
C GLU A 317 7.30 -20.35 -2.59
N ARG A 318 7.25 -19.46 -3.60
CA ARG A 318 7.23 -18.01 -3.41
C ARG A 318 5.79 -17.56 -3.13
N MET A 319 5.61 -16.68 -2.16
CA MET A 319 4.34 -15.98 -1.93
C MET A 319 4.48 -14.56 -2.49
N LEU A 320 3.46 -14.06 -3.19
CA LEU A 320 3.42 -12.72 -3.75
C LEU A 320 2.33 -11.90 -3.07
N LEU A 321 2.58 -10.61 -2.88
CA LEU A 321 1.62 -9.58 -2.49
C LEU A 321 1.63 -8.48 -3.56
N SER A 322 0.48 -8.12 -4.11
CA SER A 322 0.30 -6.90 -4.91
C SER A 322 -0.31 -5.79 -4.06
N ALA A 323 0.39 -4.67 -3.96
CA ALA A 323 -0.09 -3.47 -3.30
C ALA A 323 0.66 -2.22 -3.77
N PRO A 324 0.07 -1.02 -3.68
CA PRO A 324 0.82 0.24 -3.74
C PRO A 324 1.82 0.32 -2.58
N ALA A 325 3.07 0.68 -2.86
CA ALA A 325 4.18 0.67 -1.90
C ALA A 325 4.44 2.01 -1.19
N ASP A 326 3.72 3.07 -1.56
CA ASP A 326 3.80 4.37 -0.89
C ASP A 326 2.88 4.41 0.35
N PRO A 327 3.40 4.62 1.58
CA PRO A 327 2.58 4.58 2.79
C PRO A 327 1.63 5.78 3.01
N ASP A 328 1.76 6.91 2.28
CA ASP A 328 0.83 8.06 2.33
C ASP A 328 -0.20 8.05 1.19
N ARG A 329 0.17 7.52 0.00
CA ARG A 329 -0.64 7.65 -1.22
C ARG A 329 -0.85 6.32 -1.94
N ARG A 330 -2.05 6.14 -2.51
CA ARG A 330 -2.37 5.05 -3.46
C ARG A 330 -1.63 5.26 -4.79
N ARG A 331 -0.32 4.97 -4.81
CA ARG A 331 0.59 5.04 -5.95
C ARG A 331 1.77 4.08 -5.77
N THR A 332 2.54 3.87 -6.84
CA THR A 332 3.68 2.94 -6.86
C THR A 332 3.26 1.47 -6.65
N MET A 333 2.46 0.92 -7.57
CA MET A 333 2.07 -0.50 -7.56
C MET A 333 3.31 -1.39 -7.61
N MET A 334 3.40 -2.34 -6.68
CA MET A 334 4.59 -3.17 -6.48
C MET A 334 4.21 -4.61 -6.13
N ILE A 335 4.97 -5.57 -6.67
CA ILE A 335 4.97 -6.96 -6.19
C ILE A 335 6.02 -7.10 -5.08
N ARG A 336 5.58 -7.60 -3.91
CA ARG A 336 6.44 -7.90 -2.75
C ARG A 336 6.51 -9.42 -2.62
N SER A 337 7.70 -10.02 -2.58
CA SER A 337 7.83 -11.47 -2.35
C SER A 337 7.89 -11.80 -0.86
N SER A 338 7.48 -13.01 -0.50
CA SER A 338 7.80 -13.69 0.74
C SER A 338 8.30 -15.11 0.45
N TYR A 339 9.27 -15.56 1.23
CA TYR A 339 9.92 -16.88 1.12
C TYR A 339 9.81 -17.71 2.40
N ASP A 340 8.88 -17.34 3.29
CA ASP A 340 8.63 -17.98 4.59
C ASP A 340 7.12 -18.15 4.87
N GLY A 341 6.35 -18.35 3.80
CA GLY A 341 4.90 -18.59 3.86
C GLY A 341 4.08 -17.35 4.23
N GLY A 342 4.57 -16.15 3.93
CA GLY A 342 3.93 -14.86 4.19
C GLY A 342 4.26 -14.22 5.53
N ARG A 343 5.10 -14.85 6.37
CA ARG A 343 5.43 -14.36 7.72
C ARG A 343 6.29 -13.08 7.68
N THR A 344 7.14 -12.93 6.66
CA THR A 344 7.85 -11.69 6.36
C THR A 344 7.80 -11.38 4.86
N TRP A 345 7.74 -10.09 4.52
CA TRP A 345 7.64 -9.60 3.15
C TRP A 345 8.86 -8.76 2.79
N GLU A 346 9.26 -8.76 1.52
CA GLU A 346 10.36 -7.92 1.01
C GLU A 346 10.11 -6.42 1.29
N SER A 347 11.16 -5.68 1.65
CA SER A 347 11.13 -4.22 1.81
C SER A 347 10.96 -3.50 0.46
N VAL A 348 10.71 -2.17 0.47
CA VAL A 348 10.42 -1.40 -0.75
C VAL A 348 11.59 -1.40 -1.75
N ASP A 349 12.83 -1.45 -1.28
CA ASP A 349 14.05 -1.59 -2.09
C ASP A 349 14.26 -3.02 -2.66
N ARG A 350 13.54 -4.02 -2.13
CA ARG A 350 13.62 -5.42 -2.57
C ARG A 350 12.49 -5.80 -3.54
N GLY A 351 11.32 -5.17 -3.43
CA GLY A 351 10.16 -5.47 -4.26
C GLY A 351 10.27 -4.99 -5.72
N THR A 352 9.40 -5.53 -6.58
CA THR A 352 9.38 -5.26 -8.02
C THR A 352 8.33 -4.21 -8.35
N VAL A 353 8.75 -3.02 -8.77
CA VAL A 353 7.83 -1.93 -9.19
C VAL A 353 7.16 -2.31 -10.51
N VAL A 354 5.83 -2.24 -10.55
CA VAL A 354 5.00 -2.42 -11.75
C VAL A 354 4.79 -1.08 -12.46
N THR A 355 4.50 -0.02 -11.69
CA THR A 355 4.49 1.37 -12.15
C THR A 355 4.71 2.31 -10.97
N THR A 356 5.21 3.52 -11.22
CA THR A 356 5.29 4.63 -10.25
C THR A 356 4.02 5.50 -10.20
N ASP A 357 3.09 5.30 -11.14
CA ASP A 357 1.81 5.99 -11.28
C ASP A 357 0.93 5.91 -10.02
N TRP A 358 -0.16 6.68 -9.98
CA TRP A 358 -1.25 6.40 -9.05
C TRP A 358 -1.80 4.99 -9.30
N SER A 359 -2.10 4.29 -8.22
CA SER A 359 -2.49 2.89 -8.25
C SER A 359 -3.23 2.49 -6.98
N GLY A 360 -4.38 1.82 -7.14
CA GLY A 360 -5.28 1.48 -6.05
C GLY A 360 -5.34 -0.01 -5.79
N TYR A 361 -6.55 -0.56 -5.92
CA TYR A 361 -6.90 -1.96 -5.69
C TYR A 361 -6.23 -2.85 -6.74
N SER A 362 -5.94 -4.10 -6.40
CA SER A 362 -5.31 -5.08 -7.28
C SER A 362 -5.69 -6.53 -6.96
N ASP A 363 -5.71 -7.38 -7.98
CA ASP A 363 -5.88 -8.82 -7.86
C ASP A 363 -4.93 -9.61 -8.79
N MET A 364 -4.60 -10.85 -8.43
CA MET A 364 -3.61 -11.67 -9.13
C MET A 364 -4.11 -13.10 -9.39
N ALA A 365 -3.84 -13.61 -10.59
CA ALA A 365 -4.14 -14.99 -10.98
C ALA A 365 -2.90 -15.71 -11.56
N ALA A 366 -2.70 -16.97 -11.20
CA ALA A 366 -1.67 -17.82 -11.81
C ALA A 366 -2.14 -18.29 -13.21
N LEU A 367 -1.40 -17.90 -14.26
CA LEU A 367 -1.79 -18.18 -15.65
C LEU A 367 -1.27 -19.53 -16.16
N GLY A 368 -0.24 -20.08 -15.50
CA GLY A 368 0.40 -21.35 -15.84
C GLY A 368 1.93 -21.27 -15.75
N GLY A 369 2.56 -22.35 -15.31
CA GLY A 369 4.00 -22.36 -15.02
C GLY A 369 4.39 -21.27 -14.03
N THR A 370 5.40 -20.46 -14.37
CA THR A 370 5.84 -19.29 -13.62
C THR A 370 5.14 -17.98 -14.02
N THR A 371 4.08 -18.02 -14.83
CA THR A 371 3.37 -16.81 -15.30
C THR A 371 2.26 -16.38 -14.34
N VAL A 372 2.25 -15.09 -13.98
CA VAL A 372 1.20 -14.41 -13.20
C VAL A 372 0.54 -13.33 -14.06
N GLY A 373 -0.77 -13.15 -13.89
CA GLY A 373 -1.52 -11.98 -14.32
C GLY A 373 -1.86 -11.12 -13.11
N LEU A 374 -1.74 -9.81 -13.25
CA LEU A 374 -2.07 -8.78 -12.27
C LEU A 374 -3.09 -7.83 -12.90
N LEU A 375 -4.27 -7.71 -12.28
CA LEU A 375 -5.30 -6.73 -12.63
C LEU A 375 -5.28 -5.63 -11.56
N TYR A 376 -5.15 -4.36 -11.93
CA TYR A 376 -5.02 -3.29 -10.93
C TYR A 376 -5.55 -1.92 -11.39
N GLU A 377 -6.10 -1.15 -10.45
CA GLU A 377 -6.46 0.27 -10.64
C GLU A 377 -5.18 1.11 -10.82
N GLY A 378 -5.15 2.03 -11.80
CA GLY A 378 -4.10 3.05 -11.87
C GLY A 378 -4.38 4.21 -12.84
N GLY A 379 -3.50 5.22 -12.81
CA GLY A 379 -3.63 6.42 -13.65
C GLY A 379 -2.58 7.48 -13.39
N ALA A 380 -2.53 8.50 -14.24
CA ALA A 380 -1.47 9.53 -14.21
C ALA A 380 -1.68 10.58 -13.11
N ALA A 381 -2.92 10.90 -12.78
CA ALA A 381 -3.33 11.87 -11.76
C ALA A 381 -4.26 11.28 -10.68
N ASP A 382 -5.05 10.25 -11.00
CA ASP A 382 -5.87 9.50 -10.03
C ASP A 382 -5.77 7.99 -10.31
N ALA A 383 -5.81 7.16 -9.26
CA ALA A 383 -5.80 5.70 -9.41
C ALA A 383 -7.05 5.16 -10.13
N ARG A 384 -8.14 5.92 -10.18
CA ARG A 384 -9.45 5.52 -10.71
C ARG A 384 -9.64 5.82 -12.21
N GLU A 385 -8.61 6.29 -12.91
CA GLU A 385 -8.68 6.61 -14.35
C GLU A 385 -8.91 5.38 -15.22
N GLU A 386 -8.32 4.24 -14.86
CA GLU A 386 -8.33 3.00 -15.64
C GLU A 386 -7.97 1.78 -14.79
N ILE A 387 -8.45 0.60 -15.20
CA ILE A 387 -7.94 -0.68 -14.70
C ILE A 387 -7.02 -1.29 -15.76
N ARG A 388 -5.83 -1.68 -15.33
CA ARG A 388 -4.75 -2.24 -16.15
C ARG A 388 -4.60 -3.73 -15.88
N PHE A 389 -4.34 -4.49 -16.94
CA PHE A 389 -3.88 -5.87 -16.84
C PHE A 389 -2.40 -5.94 -17.23
N ALA A 390 -1.58 -6.45 -16.32
CA ALA A 390 -0.19 -6.80 -16.55
C ALA A 390 -0.02 -8.33 -16.49
N ARG A 391 0.90 -8.86 -17.29
CA ARG A 391 1.29 -10.28 -17.31
C ARG A 391 2.80 -10.37 -17.17
N PHE A 392 3.29 -11.15 -16.21
CA PHE A 392 4.72 -11.34 -16.00
C PHE A 392 5.11 -12.78 -15.63
N THR A 393 6.41 -13.09 -15.72
CA THR A 393 7.01 -14.35 -15.27
C THR A 393 7.82 -14.15 -13.99
N ASP A 394 8.07 -15.21 -13.21
CA ASP A 394 8.89 -15.14 -12.00
C ASP A 394 10.28 -14.52 -12.25
N ASP A 395 10.87 -14.77 -13.42
CA ASP A 395 12.17 -14.20 -13.87
C ASP A 395 12.16 -12.67 -14.09
N TRP A 396 10.99 -12.02 -14.12
CA TRP A 396 10.87 -10.55 -14.16
C TRP A 396 10.92 -9.93 -12.77
N LEU A 397 10.55 -10.68 -11.73
CA LEU A 397 10.61 -10.20 -10.36
C LEU A 397 12.07 -10.01 -9.94
N ARG A 398 12.32 -8.99 -9.10
CA ARG A 398 13.65 -8.79 -8.50
C ARG A 398 14.12 -10.11 -7.86
N PRO A 399 15.37 -10.54 -8.12
CA PRO A 399 15.89 -11.78 -7.56
C PRO A 399 16.04 -11.65 -6.05
N ARG A 400 15.85 -12.76 -5.33
CA ARG A 400 16.03 -12.83 -3.88
C ARG A 400 17.46 -12.44 -3.50
N ARG A 401 17.65 -11.20 -3.01
CA ARG A 401 18.93 -10.73 -2.47
C ARG A 401 19.24 -11.38 -1.11
N GLY A 402 20.52 -11.54 -0.79
CA GLY A 402 21.00 -11.97 0.54
C GLY A 402 20.66 -10.96 1.65
N SER A 403 21.20 -11.14 2.86
CA SER A 403 21.13 -10.09 3.90
C SER A 403 21.89 -8.84 3.46
N ASP A 404 21.34 -7.65 3.73
CA ASP A 404 22.08 -6.40 3.59
C ASP A 404 23.22 -6.32 4.65
N PRO A 405 24.30 -5.56 4.41
CA PRO A 405 25.22 -5.16 5.46
C PRO A 405 24.49 -4.43 6.59
N THR A 406 25.03 -4.46 7.81
CA THR A 406 24.37 -3.89 8.99
C THR A 406 25.29 -3.06 9.86
N THR A 407 24.74 -2.02 10.50
CA THR A 407 25.37 -1.30 11.61
C THR A 407 24.65 -1.61 12.92
N ARG A 408 25.33 -1.46 14.05
CA ARG A 408 24.84 -1.94 15.36
C ARG A 408 23.85 -0.96 16.00
N ASP A 409 22.67 -1.45 16.41
CA ASP A 409 21.92 -0.82 17.50
C ASP A 409 22.52 -1.23 18.86
N ALA A 410 23.09 -0.25 19.56
CA ALA A 410 23.73 -0.40 20.86
C ALA A 410 22.77 -0.14 22.04
N ALA A 411 21.49 0.17 21.78
CA ALA A 411 20.46 0.23 22.82
C ALA A 411 20.14 -1.15 23.41
N ALA A 412 19.44 -1.17 24.55
CA ALA A 412 19.10 -2.43 25.23
C ALA A 412 18.21 -3.34 24.36
N GLY A 413 18.68 -4.56 24.10
CA GLY A 413 18.03 -5.51 23.20
C GLY A 413 17.95 -5.03 21.74
N GLY A 414 18.87 -4.14 21.33
CA GLY A 414 18.95 -3.59 19.98
C GLY A 414 19.12 -4.67 18.91
N ARG A 415 18.64 -4.38 17.71
CA ARG A 415 18.85 -5.22 16.51
C ARG A 415 19.66 -4.42 15.49
N PRO A 416 20.67 -5.01 14.83
CA PRO A 416 21.41 -4.33 13.78
C PRO A 416 20.47 -3.75 12.72
N ALA A 417 20.73 -2.51 12.31
CA ALA A 417 20.00 -1.81 11.26
C ALA A 417 20.67 -2.09 9.91
N ALA A 418 19.87 -2.31 8.86
CA ALA A 418 20.37 -2.53 7.51
C ALA A 418 20.97 -1.24 6.94
N VAL A 419 22.11 -1.37 6.28
CA VAL A 419 22.80 -0.31 5.52
C VAL A 419 22.54 -0.59 4.04
N LEU A 420 21.94 0.38 3.35
CA LEU A 420 21.40 0.26 1.99
C LEU A 420 22.12 1.21 1.02
N GLY A 421 21.88 1.04 -0.29
CA GLY A 421 22.52 1.75 -1.40
C GLY A 421 23.96 1.30 -1.63
N GLY A 422 24.84 1.79 -0.77
CA GLY A 422 26.26 1.48 -0.68
C GLY A 422 26.97 2.23 0.45
N ALA A 423 26.20 2.94 1.29
CA ALA A 423 26.61 3.99 2.22
C ALA A 423 28.02 3.79 2.82
N ALA A 424 28.94 4.61 2.34
CA ALA A 424 30.37 4.44 2.58
C ALA A 424 30.75 4.81 4.02
N ARG A 425 31.78 4.15 4.56
CA ARG A 425 32.36 4.54 5.85
C ARG A 425 33.23 5.80 5.69
N THR A 426 33.12 6.73 6.62
CA THR A 426 33.88 7.99 6.66
C THR A 426 34.30 8.33 8.09
N ASP A 427 35.20 9.31 8.27
CA ASP A 427 35.55 9.83 9.59
C ASP A 427 34.36 10.57 10.24
N GLY A 428 34.04 10.18 11.47
CA GLY A 428 32.95 10.72 12.29
C GLY A 428 33.39 11.76 13.32
N VAL A 429 32.45 12.16 14.17
CA VAL A 429 32.69 12.92 15.40
C VAL A 429 33.28 12.01 16.48
N ARG A 430 32.89 10.73 16.51
CA ARG A 430 33.37 9.74 17.50
C ARG A 430 33.96 8.48 16.85
N GLY A 431 34.84 8.68 15.87
CA GLY A 431 35.59 7.62 15.19
C GLY A 431 35.14 7.45 13.75
N GLY A 432 34.31 6.44 13.49
CA GLY A 432 33.73 6.20 12.17
C GLY A 432 32.27 6.68 12.09
N ALA A 433 31.83 7.03 10.89
CA ALA A 433 30.49 7.46 10.54
C ALA A 433 30.09 6.87 9.17
N LEU A 434 28.84 7.09 8.76
CA LEU A 434 28.35 6.73 7.42
C LEU A 434 28.13 7.96 6.56
N ALA A 435 28.60 7.90 5.32
CA ALA A 435 28.33 8.84 4.25
C ALA A 435 27.19 8.31 3.36
N PHE A 436 26.39 9.22 2.84
CA PHE A 436 25.18 8.97 2.06
C PHE A 436 25.27 9.79 0.76
N ASP A 437 25.03 9.17 -0.39
CA ASP A 437 25.19 9.79 -1.71
C ASP A 437 24.01 10.69 -2.13
N GLY A 438 22.80 10.37 -1.71
CA GLY A 438 21.56 11.04 -2.08
C GLY A 438 20.76 10.35 -3.20
N VAL A 439 21.09 9.11 -3.56
CA VAL A 439 20.42 8.32 -4.60
C VAL A 439 19.57 7.20 -3.99
N ASP A 440 20.17 6.25 -3.27
CA ASP A 440 19.45 5.21 -2.53
C ASP A 440 20.05 4.81 -1.16
N ASP A 441 21.11 5.49 -0.71
CA ASP A 441 21.76 5.28 0.58
C ASP A 441 20.84 5.52 1.79
N ALA A 442 20.76 4.55 2.71
CA ALA A 442 19.97 4.66 3.93
C ALA A 442 20.47 3.73 5.04
N VAL A 443 20.18 4.08 6.30
CA VAL A 443 20.18 3.10 7.41
C VAL A 443 18.75 2.90 7.90
N ARG A 444 18.24 1.66 7.82
CA ARG A 444 16.86 1.32 8.18
C ARG A 444 16.83 0.21 9.23
N LEU A 445 16.12 0.46 10.33
CA LEU A 445 15.95 -0.53 11.39
C LEU A 445 14.93 -1.60 10.99
N PRO A 446 15.12 -2.87 11.39
CA PRO A 446 14.03 -3.83 11.42
C PRO A 446 13.00 -3.43 12.50
N TYR A 447 11.71 -3.70 12.27
CA TYR A 447 10.68 -3.29 13.23
C TYR A 447 10.87 -3.94 14.61
N ARG A 448 10.69 -3.12 15.65
CA ARG A 448 10.55 -3.52 17.05
C ARG A 448 9.71 -2.46 17.78
N SER A 449 9.00 -2.83 18.84
CA SER A 449 8.07 -1.92 19.52
C SER A 449 8.75 -0.81 20.34
N ARG A 450 10.01 -0.95 20.78
CA ARG A 450 10.66 0.03 21.69
C ARG A 450 10.80 1.46 21.13
N PRO A 451 11.12 1.70 19.84
CA PRO A 451 11.11 3.04 19.25
C PRO A 451 9.70 3.61 18.99
N ALA A 452 8.63 2.80 19.09
CA ALA A 452 7.25 3.29 19.05
C ALA A 452 6.86 3.85 20.44
N ILE A 453 7.33 5.06 20.71
CA ILE A 453 7.31 5.73 22.02
C ILE A 453 5.94 6.28 22.47
N GLY A 454 4.91 6.20 21.63
CA GLY A 454 3.53 6.53 21.98
C GLY A 454 3.30 8.03 22.19
N GLU A 455 2.63 8.38 23.29
CA GLU A 455 2.30 9.78 23.64
C GLU A 455 3.36 10.46 24.51
N GLY A 456 4.39 9.72 24.95
CA GLY A 456 5.33 10.18 25.96
C GLY A 456 6.35 11.23 25.50
N ASP A 457 6.95 11.89 26.50
CA ASP A 457 8.15 12.70 26.36
C ASP A 457 9.28 11.90 25.71
N PHE A 458 10.10 12.56 24.90
CA PHE A 458 11.20 11.91 24.20
C PHE A 458 12.36 12.86 23.89
N THR A 459 13.50 12.28 23.55
CA THR A 459 14.62 13.01 22.96
C THR A 459 15.18 12.22 21.78
N VAL A 460 15.45 12.89 20.67
CA VAL A 460 16.25 12.39 19.55
C VAL A 460 17.55 13.20 19.53
N SER A 461 18.68 12.57 19.23
CA SER A 461 19.95 13.26 18.99
C SER A 461 20.73 12.60 17.86
N LEU A 462 21.50 13.38 17.11
CA LEU A 462 22.35 12.93 16.01
C LEU A 462 23.46 13.96 15.73
N HIS A 463 24.51 13.54 15.04
CA HIS A 463 25.42 14.44 14.34
C HIS A 463 25.23 14.31 12.84
N PHE A 464 25.37 15.42 12.12
CA PHE A 464 25.24 15.47 10.67
C PHE A 464 26.31 16.39 10.05
N ARG A 465 26.63 16.15 8.78
CA ARG A 465 27.31 17.11 7.90
C ARG A 465 26.79 16.95 6.47
N TYR A 466 26.63 18.05 5.75
CA TYR A 466 26.22 18.04 4.34
C TYR A 466 26.63 19.33 3.63
N THR A 467 26.58 19.34 2.30
CA THR A 467 26.93 20.50 1.45
C THR A 467 25.87 20.83 0.40
N ALA A 468 24.73 20.11 0.39
CA ALA A 468 23.67 20.35 -0.60
C ALA A 468 23.04 21.74 -0.39
N THR A 469 22.86 22.50 -1.47
CA THR A 469 22.24 23.84 -1.46
C THR A 469 20.76 23.82 -1.81
N VAL A 470 20.24 22.68 -2.26
CA VAL A 470 18.85 22.48 -2.70
C VAL A 470 18.31 21.12 -2.25
N GLY A 471 16.99 20.94 -2.40
CA GLY A 471 16.28 19.71 -2.03
C GLY A 471 15.97 19.60 -0.54
N GLU A 472 15.36 18.47 -0.18
CA GLU A 472 15.11 18.05 1.19
C GLU A 472 16.22 17.08 1.61
N GLN A 473 16.84 17.31 2.77
CA GLN A 473 17.98 16.50 3.26
C GLN A 473 17.57 15.75 4.54
N PRO A 474 16.94 14.57 4.45
CA PRO A 474 16.37 13.86 5.59
C PRO A 474 17.45 13.26 6.49
N PHE A 475 17.53 13.70 7.75
CA PHE A 475 18.47 13.13 8.72
C PHE A 475 17.87 11.92 9.41
N LEU A 476 16.66 12.06 9.98
CA LEU A 476 15.94 10.98 10.65
C LEU A 476 14.44 11.06 10.34
N TRP A 477 13.83 9.91 10.09
CA TRP A 477 12.38 9.73 9.99
C TRP A 477 11.93 8.57 10.88
N MET A 478 10.91 8.79 11.72
CA MET A 478 10.32 7.78 12.61
C MET A 478 8.79 7.82 12.53
N GLY A 479 8.17 6.64 12.57
CA GLY A 479 6.71 6.53 12.46
C GLY A 479 6.25 6.41 11.01
N GLY A 480 5.14 7.08 10.70
CA GLY A 480 4.54 7.16 9.37
C GLY A 480 5.05 8.37 8.57
N ILE A 481 4.24 8.81 7.60
CA ILE A 481 4.58 9.93 6.71
C ILE A 481 3.32 10.66 6.20
N GLY A 482 3.50 11.85 5.64
CA GLY A 482 2.41 12.66 5.08
C GLY A 482 1.88 13.69 6.08
N GLY A 483 0.59 14.03 5.96
CA GLY A 483 -0.07 15.03 6.84
C GLY A 483 -1.02 14.46 7.89
N THR A 484 -1.30 13.15 7.84
CA THR A 484 -2.38 12.48 8.61
C THR A 484 -1.88 11.37 9.52
N GLN A 485 -0.61 10.98 9.40
CA GLN A 485 -0.01 9.86 10.12
C GLN A 485 0.95 10.36 11.21
N PRO A 486 0.89 9.80 12.43
CA PRO A 486 1.86 10.07 13.48
C PRO A 486 3.31 9.79 13.02
N GLN A 487 4.18 10.78 13.25
CA GLN A 487 5.59 10.75 12.80
C GLN A 487 6.46 11.69 13.64
N ILE A 488 7.77 11.48 13.61
CA ILE A 488 8.82 12.44 13.98
C ILE A 488 9.82 12.49 12.83
N TRP A 489 10.25 13.69 12.43
CA TRP A 489 11.40 13.83 11.53
C TRP A 489 12.28 15.04 11.82
N LEU A 490 13.54 14.94 11.40
CA LEU A 490 14.54 16.01 11.40
C LEU A 490 15.22 16.05 10.02
N ARG A 491 15.33 17.23 9.41
CA ARG A 491 15.88 17.40 8.05
C ARG A 491 16.51 18.78 7.82
N GLY A 492 17.47 18.84 6.91
CA GLY A 492 17.93 20.09 6.29
C GLY A 492 16.97 20.57 5.20
N GLU A 493 16.72 21.88 5.16
CA GLU A 493 15.97 22.58 4.11
C GLU A 493 16.83 23.75 3.58
N PRO A 494 17.95 23.48 2.87
CA PRO A 494 18.93 24.50 2.48
C PRO A 494 18.36 25.60 1.57
N ALA A 495 17.38 25.26 0.71
CA ALA A 495 16.65 26.25 -0.11
C ALA A 495 15.69 27.16 0.71
N SER A 496 15.60 26.98 2.02
CA SER A 496 14.91 27.85 2.99
C SER A 496 15.82 28.24 4.16
N ASP A 497 17.14 28.10 3.97
CA ASP A 497 18.24 28.34 4.91
C ASP A 497 17.97 27.92 6.37
N ARG A 498 17.53 26.67 6.58
CA ARG A 498 17.21 26.14 7.92
C ARG A 498 17.41 24.64 8.06
N VAL A 499 17.63 24.20 9.29
CA VAL A 499 17.34 22.83 9.75
C VAL A 499 15.96 22.84 10.42
N ARG A 500 15.13 21.82 10.16
CA ARG A 500 13.77 21.73 10.71
C ARG A 500 13.48 20.38 11.34
N ALA A 501 12.78 20.42 12.45
CA ALA A 501 12.17 19.26 13.09
C ALA A 501 10.65 19.39 13.12
N LEU A 502 9.94 18.27 13.01
CA LEU A 502 8.48 18.20 13.09
C LEU A 502 8.05 16.94 13.83
N ILE A 503 6.96 17.06 14.58
CA ILE A 503 6.14 15.93 15.04
C ILE A 503 4.74 16.03 14.42
N THR A 504 4.16 14.88 14.10
CA THR A 504 2.71 14.73 13.90
C THR A 504 2.19 13.81 14.98
N THR A 505 1.12 14.21 15.66
CA THR A 505 0.46 13.42 16.71
C THR A 505 -0.97 13.08 16.34
N ARG A 506 -1.50 11.96 16.87
CA ARG A 506 -2.93 11.61 16.82
C ARG A 506 -3.49 11.36 18.22
N SER A 507 -4.69 11.87 18.47
CA SER A 507 -5.49 11.63 19.68
C SER A 507 -6.94 11.30 19.29
N GLY A 508 -7.62 10.45 20.07
CA GLY A 508 -8.91 9.86 19.68
C GLY A 508 -8.84 9.13 18.33
N ALA A 509 -9.98 8.92 17.64
CA ALA A 509 -9.98 8.30 16.31
C ALA A 509 -9.31 9.18 15.22
N THR A 510 -9.71 10.46 15.14
CA THR A 510 -9.50 11.32 13.95
C THR A 510 -8.65 12.57 14.19
N THR A 511 -8.40 13.00 15.43
CA THR A 511 -7.72 14.29 15.67
C THR A 511 -6.22 14.16 15.44
N VAL A 512 -5.76 14.69 14.32
CA VAL A 512 -4.34 14.82 13.97
C VAL A 512 -3.89 16.26 14.21
N ARG A 513 -2.68 16.44 14.77
CA ARG A 513 -2.03 17.75 14.97
C ARG A 513 -0.56 17.65 14.58
N SER A 514 0.10 18.79 14.36
CA SER A 514 1.56 18.82 14.15
C SER A 514 2.17 20.07 14.76
N ALA A 515 3.35 19.92 15.34
CA ALA A 515 4.20 21.01 15.80
C ALA A 515 5.55 20.91 15.09
N SER A 516 6.15 22.05 14.74
CA SER A 516 7.46 22.08 14.11
C SER A 516 8.25 23.31 14.52
N VAL A 517 9.55 23.13 14.66
CA VAL A 517 10.53 24.14 15.05
C VAL A 517 11.72 24.04 14.09
N TRP A 518 12.34 25.17 13.78
CA TRP A 518 13.45 25.26 12.83
C TRP A 518 14.48 26.26 13.32
N THR A 519 15.67 26.18 12.75
CA THR A 519 16.84 27.03 13.04
C THR A 519 16.92 28.18 12.03
N ASP A 520 17.68 29.21 12.39
CA ASP A 520 18.23 30.14 11.39
C ASP A 520 19.58 29.58 10.87
N GLY A 521 19.72 29.47 9.55
CA GLY A 521 20.86 28.88 8.86
C GLY A 521 20.76 27.36 8.69
N ALA A 522 21.03 26.87 7.48
CA ALA A 522 20.90 25.45 7.10
C ALA A 522 22.03 24.53 7.58
N ARG A 523 23.20 25.07 7.94
CA ARG A 523 24.42 24.31 8.31
C ARG A 523 24.85 23.28 7.24
N ASN A 524 24.81 23.70 5.99
CA ASN A 524 25.27 22.95 4.82
C ASN A 524 26.70 23.36 4.39
N ASP A 525 27.59 23.59 5.36
CA ASP A 525 28.98 24.05 5.14
C ASP A 525 30.01 22.90 5.11
N GLY A 526 29.54 21.65 5.17
CA GLY A 526 30.38 20.44 5.22
C GLY A 526 30.99 20.11 6.58
N ARG A 527 30.77 20.93 7.63
CA ARG A 527 31.26 20.67 8.99
C ARG A 527 30.32 19.72 9.74
N TRP A 528 30.85 19.08 10.78
CA TRP A 528 30.05 18.30 11.72
C TRP A 528 29.28 19.22 12.68
N HIS A 529 27.95 19.06 12.71
CA HIS A 529 27.02 19.76 13.58
C HIS A 529 26.27 18.78 14.49
N HIS A 530 25.89 19.25 15.67
CA HIS A 530 25.09 18.47 16.62
C HIS A 530 23.62 18.91 16.58
N LEU A 531 22.70 17.95 16.51
CA LEU A 531 21.27 18.19 16.51
C LEU A 531 20.59 17.36 17.60
N ALA A 532 19.66 17.97 18.33
CA ALA A 532 18.77 17.23 19.23
C ALA A 532 17.34 17.81 19.21
N LEU A 533 16.34 16.93 19.24
CA LEU A 533 14.92 17.29 19.36
C LEU A 533 14.38 16.71 20.67
N ARG A 534 13.91 17.57 21.58
CA ARG A 534 13.30 17.18 22.84
C ARG A 534 11.82 17.53 22.85
N ARG A 535 10.97 16.55 23.18
CA ARG A 535 9.58 16.75 23.59
C ARG A 535 9.49 16.55 25.10
N GLY A 536 8.97 17.55 25.81
CA GLY A 536 8.67 17.42 27.23
C GLY A 536 8.18 18.72 27.87
N ALA A 537 7.51 18.60 29.02
CA ALA A 537 6.90 19.72 29.74
C ALA A 537 5.95 20.60 28.89
N GLY A 538 5.30 20.02 27.87
CA GLY A 538 4.42 20.74 26.95
C GLY A 538 5.15 21.55 25.86
N LEU A 539 6.45 21.35 25.70
CA LEU A 539 7.31 22.04 24.74
C LEU A 539 7.98 21.08 23.76
N LEU A 540 8.23 21.57 22.55
CA LEU A 540 9.06 20.93 21.53
C LEU A 540 10.29 21.83 21.27
N THR A 541 11.46 21.39 21.71
CA THR A 541 12.73 22.14 21.63
C THR A 541 13.69 21.47 20.64
N LEU A 542 14.19 22.23 19.67
CA LEU A 542 15.27 21.84 18.77
C LEU A 542 16.56 22.53 19.22
N PHE A 543 17.59 21.75 19.47
CA PHE A 543 18.94 22.21 19.75
C PHE A 543 19.80 22.01 18.50
N LEU A 544 20.48 23.07 18.07
CA LEU A 544 21.52 23.01 17.04
C LEU A 544 22.81 23.57 17.63
N ASP A 545 23.87 22.75 17.66
CA ASP A 545 25.16 23.07 18.28
C ASP A 545 25.00 23.61 19.71
N GLY A 546 24.09 23.00 20.48
CA GLY A 546 23.71 23.41 21.84
C GLY A 546 22.76 24.60 21.94
N THR A 547 22.50 25.34 20.85
CA THR A 547 21.60 26.51 20.85
C THR A 547 20.12 26.07 20.76
N PRO A 548 19.28 26.37 21.76
CA PRO A 548 17.88 25.94 21.77
C PRO A 548 16.95 26.91 21.00
N LEU A 549 16.03 26.35 20.24
CA LEU A 549 14.83 27.02 19.74
C LEU A 549 13.60 26.19 20.13
N THR A 550 12.52 26.84 20.55
CA THR A 550 11.37 26.16 21.19
C THR A 550 10.04 26.60 20.60
N THR A 551 9.11 25.64 20.48
CA THR A 551 7.69 25.88 20.22
C THR A 551 6.82 25.07 21.19
N ALA A 552 5.51 25.32 21.21
CA ALA A 552 4.57 24.52 21.99
C ALA A 552 4.42 23.10 21.40
N ASP A 553 4.28 22.10 22.27
CA ASP A 553 3.96 20.73 21.86
C ASP A 553 2.50 20.60 21.39
N VAL A 554 2.18 19.51 20.69
CA VAL A 554 0.80 19.11 20.38
C VAL A 554 0.48 17.75 21.02
N PRO A 555 -0.66 17.60 21.73
CA PRO A 555 -0.97 16.37 22.47
C PRO A 555 -1.20 15.16 21.55
N GLY A 556 -0.97 13.96 22.10
CA GLY A 556 -1.26 12.67 21.45
C GLY A 556 -0.02 11.85 21.05
N SER A 557 -0.28 10.68 20.48
CA SER A 557 0.74 9.69 20.06
C SER A 557 1.48 10.08 18.79
N VAL A 558 2.80 9.95 18.78
CA VAL A 558 3.67 10.02 17.58
C VAL A 558 3.86 8.65 16.89
N SER A 559 3.33 7.56 17.43
CA SER A 559 3.51 6.20 16.89
C SER A 559 2.24 5.35 17.09
N ARG A 560 1.30 5.47 16.15
CA ARG A 560 -0.03 4.82 16.18
C ARG A 560 -0.69 4.98 14.79
N ASN A 561 -1.63 4.10 14.40
CA ASN A 561 -2.46 4.30 13.19
C ASN A 561 -1.66 4.41 11.86
N SER A 562 -0.44 3.88 11.79
CA SER A 562 0.45 4.02 10.64
C SER A 562 1.43 2.84 10.54
N PRO A 563 1.99 2.53 9.35
CA PRO A 563 3.20 1.73 9.24
C PRO A 563 4.33 2.46 9.96
N PHE A 564 5.27 1.72 10.54
CA PHE A 564 6.26 2.26 11.46
C PHE A 564 7.68 1.97 10.95
N GLY A 565 8.32 2.99 10.40
CA GLY A 565 9.74 2.97 10.07
C GLY A 565 10.61 3.65 11.13
N VAL A 566 11.90 3.33 11.09
CA VAL A 566 12.96 4.24 11.54
C VAL A 566 14.03 4.25 10.44
N HIS A 567 14.23 5.41 9.84
CA HIS A 567 15.10 5.65 8.69
C HIS A 567 16.09 6.76 9.03
N ILE A 568 17.36 6.55 8.70
CA ILE A 568 18.42 7.54 8.77
C ILE A 568 18.92 7.80 7.35
N GLY A 569 19.13 9.07 7.00
CA GLY A 569 19.54 9.48 5.65
C GLY A 569 18.45 9.36 4.56
N GLN A 570 17.23 8.96 4.90
CA GLN A 570 16.16 8.64 3.95
C GLN A 570 14.77 9.06 4.48
N ARG A 571 13.90 9.55 3.59
CA ARG A 571 12.45 9.64 3.84
C ARG A 571 11.79 8.26 3.77
N MET A 572 10.81 7.99 4.64
CA MET A 572 10.07 6.70 4.66
C MET A 572 9.50 6.27 3.29
N ASP A 573 9.03 7.21 2.46
CA ASP A 573 8.51 6.93 1.11
C ASP A 573 9.59 6.79 0.02
N SER A 574 10.88 6.77 0.40
CA SER A 574 12.04 6.61 -0.51
C SER A 574 12.12 7.66 -1.64
N ARG A 575 11.65 8.90 -1.38
CA ARG A 575 11.66 10.01 -2.36
C ARG A 575 12.62 11.17 -2.09
N ALA A 576 13.30 11.16 -0.95
CA ALA A 576 14.48 11.99 -0.74
C ALA A 576 15.46 11.23 0.15
N PHE A 577 16.73 11.54 -0.08
CA PHE A 577 17.90 10.90 0.50
C PHE A 577 18.91 12.00 0.84
N LEU A 578 19.74 11.75 1.84
CA LEU A 578 20.79 12.68 2.28
C LEU A 578 22.00 12.60 1.36
N THR A 579 22.48 13.74 0.86
CA THR A 579 23.84 13.87 0.31
C THR A 579 24.75 14.46 1.38
N GLY A 580 25.42 13.61 2.16
CA GLY A 580 26.13 14.04 3.38
C GLY A 580 26.70 12.88 4.20
N ALA A 581 26.82 13.07 5.52
CA ALA A 581 27.21 12.02 6.46
C ALA A 581 26.54 12.19 7.83
N MET A 582 26.40 11.09 8.57
CA MET A 582 25.78 11.05 9.92
C MET A 582 26.54 10.16 10.91
N ASP A 583 26.48 10.54 12.18
CA ASP A 583 27.16 9.87 13.31
C ASP A 583 26.31 9.92 14.60
N ASP A 584 26.54 8.98 15.51
CA ASP A 584 26.02 8.87 16.88
C ASP A 584 24.50 9.15 17.05
N VAL A 585 23.66 8.51 16.22
CA VAL A 585 22.21 8.71 16.25
C VAL A 585 21.58 7.98 17.43
N ARG A 586 20.81 8.69 18.27
CA ARG A 586 20.23 8.18 19.51
C ARG A 586 18.77 8.63 19.71
N VAL A 587 17.98 7.79 20.37
CA VAL A 587 16.60 8.12 20.78
C VAL A 587 16.34 7.62 22.20
N TRP A 588 15.70 8.44 23.01
CA TRP A 588 15.24 8.14 24.37
C TRP A 588 13.74 8.29 24.50
N ASN A 589 13.10 7.39 25.24
CA ASN A 589 11.68 7.48 25.62
C ASN A 589 11.46 8.38 26.87
N ARG A 590 12.18 9.50 26.91
CA ARG A 590 12.02 10.58 27.90
C ARG A 590 12.66 11.88 27.39
N ALA A 591 12.29 13.00 28.00
CA ALA A 591 13.09 14.21 27.96
C ALA A 591 14.46 13.97 28.64
N LEU A 592 15.54 14.44 27.99
CA LEU A 592 16.86 14.64 28.63
C LEU A 592 16.92 16.04 29.25
N SER A 593 17.69 16.21 30.32
CA SER A 593 18.01 17.56 30.82
C SER A 593 18.93 18.33 29.87
N ASP A 594 19.05 19.65 30.04
CA ASP A 594 20.00 20.45 29.26
C ASP A 594 21.46 20.02 29.54
N GLU A 595 21.75 19.56 30.76
CA GLU A 595 23.05 19.00 31.16
C GLU A 595 23.35 17.67 30.44
N GLU A 596 22.37 16.76 30.37
CA GLU A 596 22.50 15.48 29.64
C GLU A 596 22.69 15.66 28.13
N LEU A 597 22.21 16.78 27.58
CA LEU A 597 22.46 17.18 26.19
C LEU A 597 23.86 17.82 26.04
N ALA A 598 24.22 18.75 26.93
CA ALA A 598 25.45 19.56 26.81
C ALA A 598 26.75 18.76 26.98
N PHE A 599 26.78 17.77 27.88
CA PHE A 599 27.93 16.85 27.97
C PHE A 599 28.01 15.85 26.80
N GLY A 600 26.95 15.79 25.99
CA GLY A 600 26.71 14.72 25.03
C GLY A 600 26.42 13.40 25.73
N ALA A 601 25.48 12.62 25.18
CA ALA A 601 25.20 11.31 25.74
C ALA A 601 26.48 10.45 25.81
N SER A 602 26.70 9.84 26.98
CA SER A 602 27.96 9.19 27.35
C SER A 602 28.34 8.02 26.42
N GLY A 603 29.54 7.46 26.58
CA GLY A 603 30.01 6.29 25.84
C GLY A 603 29.23 4.97 26.11
N ALA A 604 28.05 5.05 26.70
CA ALA A 604 27.16 3.93 27.00
C ALA A 604 25.68 4.33 26.79
N ALA A 605 24.80 3.33 26.66
CA ALA A 605 23.36 3.56 26.60
C ALA A 605 22.84 3.98 27.99
N SER A 606 22.35 5.22 28.13
CA SER A 606 21.78 5.73 29.37
C SER A 606 20.32 5.25 29.58
N ARG A 607 19.77 5.47 30.78
CA ARG A 607 18.38 5.10 31.11
C ARG A 607 17.40 5.70 30.10
N GLY A 608 16.56 4.84 29.51
CA GLY A 608 15.56 5.22 28.52
C GLY A 608 16.02 5.18 27.05
N THR A 609 17.28 4.81 26.76
CA THR A 609 17.75 4.67 25.37
C THR A 609 16.97 3.57 24.63
N VAL A 610 16.18 3.94 23.63
CA VAL A 610 15.39 3.02 22.77
C VAL A 610 15.99 2.83 21.38
N LEU A 611 16.97 3.66 20.99
CA LEU A 611 17.84 3.46 19.83
C LEU A 611 19.20 4.09 20.12
N TRP A 612 20.28 3.43 19.69
CA TRP A 612 21.59 4.05 19.53
C TRP A 612 22.34 3.41 18.36
N LEU A 613 22.59 4.16 17.29
CA LEU A 613 23.44 3.75 16.17
C LEU A 613 24.76 4.52 16.26
N PRO A 614 25.87 3.90 16.72
CA PRO A 614 27.17 4.56 16.77
C PRO A 614 27.79 4.78 15.39
N MET A 615 27.33 4.08 14.35
CA MET A 615 27.80 4.13 12.95
C MET A 615 29.31 3.90 12.70
N ASP A 616 30.09 3.64 13.75
CA ASP A 616 31.54 3.35 13.71
C ASP A 616 31.91 2.16 12.81
N ARG A 617 31.01 1.19 12.68
CA ARG A 617 31.21 -0.08 11.96
C ARG A 617 30.00 -0.47 11.11
N VAL A 618 30.32 -1.17 10.02
CA VAL A 618 29.39 -1.97 9.21
C VAL A 618 29.90 -3.41 9.25
N SER A 619 28.99 -4.38 9.32
CA SER A 619 29.25 -5.82 9.33
C SER A 619 28.43 -6.51 8.24
N GLY A 620 29.00 -7.52 7.58
CA GLY A 620 28.31 -8.27 6.52
C GLY A 620 28.47 -7.70 5.10
N SER A 621 29.48 -6.88 4.86
CA SER A 621 30.02 -6.69 3.51
C SER A 621 30.74 -7.97 3.05
N ASN A 622 30.46 -8.41 1.82
CA ASN A 622 31.43 -9.18 1.03
C ASN A 622 32.50 -8.23 0.46
#